data_AF-A0A7X9YHD8-F1
#
_entry.id   AF-A0A7X9YHD8-F1
#
_cell.length_a   1.000
_cell.length_b   1.000
_cell.length_c   1.000
_cell.angle_alpha   90.00
_cell.angle_beta   90.00
_cell.angle_gamma   90.00
#
_symmetry.space_group_name_H-M   'P 1'
#
loop_
_entity.id
_entity.type
_entity.pdbx_description
1 polymer ?
#
loop_
_entity_poly.entity_id
_entity_poly.type
_entity_poly.pdbx_seq_one_letter_code
_entity_poly.pdbx_strand_id
1 'polypeptide(L)'
;MLQIFTLILAVYLIARGIIWLAQRYHDARGCGSSFKNLLREGKLDASVYADAVWSEVERFGKRRLRSKIAKRQRKLIRKVKNELRASYLSACTPSLYQYIIIFLISSVLGLLLETVYTLVVFGVLESRVGLIWGPFSPLYGCGAVLLTALLWEARDWPAWKIFCISAAIGGVLEQFAGWSMEHLAHAQSWTYLGLPDHISQWVAWRFLAMWGIVGLVWCRAILPELLYRIGEPTTTRQAAVVTLLAAFIALDAGMTVACFLRAGARANGIPPANPIDVYLDTRYGDSFMKDKFENMRIGQDLPPAPR
;
A
#
# COMPACT_ATOMS: atom_id res chain seq x y z
N MET A 1 -12.99 -13.28 -10.07
CA MET A 1 -12.75 -13.70 -8.67
C MET A 1 -11.43 -14.48 -8.53
N LEU A 2 -11.33 -15.72 -9.04
CA LEU A 2 -10.10 -16.52 -8.90
C LEU A 2 -8.86 -15.82 -9.50
N GLN A 3 -9.04 -15.16 -10.65
CA GLN A 3 -7.98 -14.41 -11.35
C GLN A 3 -7.34 -13.29 -10.51
N ILE A 4 -8.14 -12.60 -9.66
CA ILE A 4 -7.66 -11.55 -8.75
C ILE A 4 -6.73 -12.17 -7.72
N PHE A 5 -7.17 -13.24 -7.06
CA PHE A 5 -6.36 -13.93 -6.06
C PHE A 5 -5.08 -14.49 -6.65
N THR A 6 -5.14 -15.09 -7.84
CA THR A 6 -3.94 -15.59 -8.51
C THR A 6 -2.98 -14.48 -8.85
N LEU A 7 -3.47 -13.30 -9.29
CA LEU A 7 -2.63 -12.16 -9.59
C LEU A 7 -1.97 -11.60 -8.33
N ILE A 8 -2.76 -11.33 -7.28
CA ILE A 8 -2.25 -10.83 -5.99
C ILE A 8 -1.22 -11.80 -5.40
N LEU A 9 -1.54 -13.09 -5.39
CA LEU A 9 -0.64 -14.13 -4.89
C LEU A 9 0.62 -14.21 -5.75
N ALA A 10 0.51 -14.17 -7.08
CA ALA A 10 1.66 -14.20 -7.98
C ALA A 10 2.58 -12.99 -7.74
N VAL A 11 2.02 -11.78 -7.69
CA VAL A 11 2.78 -10.54 -7.40
C VAL A 11 3.47 -10.64 -6.04
N TYR A 12 2.75 -11.10 -5.01
CA TYR A 12 3.31 -11.30 -3.67
C TYR A 12 4.47 -12.31 -3.67
N LEU A 13 4.29 -13.47 -4.31
CA LEU A 13 5.30 -14.52 -4.39
C LEU A 13 6.53 -14.08 -5.19
N ILE A 14 6.34 -13.35 -6.30
CA ILE A 14 7.42 -12.78 -7.10
C ILE A 14 8.21 -11.76 -6.28
N ALA A 15 7.54 -10.81 -5.63
CA ALA A 15 8.18 -9.81 -4.78
C ALA A 15 8.98 -10.48 -3.65
N ARG A 16 8.39 -11.47 -2.98
CA ARG A 16 9.05 -12.26 -1.93
C ARG A 16 10.25 -13.04 -2.47
N GLY A 17 10.14 -13.61 -3.68
CA GLY A 17 11.23 -14.30 -4.36
C GLY A 17 12.42 -13.38 -4.68
N ILE A 18 12.15 -12.18 -5.20
CA ILE A 18 13.16 -11.15 -5.49
C ILE A 18 13.87 -10.72 -4.21
N ILE A 19 13.11 -10.42 -3.16
CA ILE A 19 13.65 -10.08 -1.83
C ILE A 19 14.56 -11.20 -1.32
N TRP A 20 14.09 -12.45 -1.39
CA TRP A 20 14.86 -13.60 -0.91
C TRP A 20 16.14 -13.81 -1.71
N LEU A 21 16.10 -13.63 -3.04
CA LEU A 21 17.29 -13.70 -3.90
C LEU A 21 18.30 -12.60 -3.56
N ALA A 22 17.83 -11.37 -3.36
CA ALA A 22 18.67 -10.24 -2.97
C ALA A 22 19.31 -10.46 -1.59
N GLN A 23 18.53 -10.90 -0.60
CA GLN A 23 19.03 -11.23 0.74
C GLN A 23 20.05 -12.38 0.69
N ARG A 24 19.75 -13.45 -0.05
CA ARG A 24 20.65 -14.59 -0.24
C ARG A 24 21.97 -14.17 -0.88
N TYR A 25 21.92 -13.25 -1.85
CA TYR A 25 23.10 -12.68 -2.48
C TYR A 25 23.92 -11.82 -1.51
N HIS A 26 23.25 -10.95 -0.74
CA HIS A 26 23.89 -10.12 0.28
C HIS A 26 24.56 -10.95 1.38
N ASP A 27 23.86 -11.94 1.92
CA ASP A 27 24.37 -12.85 2.95
C ASP A 27 25.54 -13.70 2.43
N ALA A 28 25.49 -14.11 1.16
CA ALA A 28 26.56 -14.87 0.55
C ALA A 28 27.87 -14.08 0.41
N ARG A 29 27.78 -12.76 0.28
CA ARG A 29 28.91 -11.86 0.04
C ARG A 29 29.26 -10.98 1.25
N GLY A 30 28.61 -11.16 2.39
CA GLY A 30 28.78 -10.29 3.55
C GLY A 30 28.58 -8.81 3.21
N CYS A 31 27.68 -8.50 2.27
CA CYS A 31 27.53 -7.16 1.73
C CYS A 31 26.15 -6.57 2.02
N GLY A 32 26.04 -5.25 1.89
CA GLY A 32 24.82 -4.51 2.20
C GLY A 32 24.89 -3.78 3.54
N SER A 33 24.14 -2.68 3.65
CA SER A 33 24.10 -1.82 4.85
C SER A 33 23.67 -2.59 6.08
N SER A 34 22.62 -3.42 5.97
CA SER A 34 22.13 -4.27 7.07
C SER A 34 23.24 -5.15 7.66
N PHE A 35 24.00 -5.87 6.82
CA PHE A 35 25.07 -6.73 7.30
C PHE A 35 26.21 -5.93 7.96
N LYS A 36 26.60 -4.79 7.36
CA LYS A 36 27.63 -3.91 7.93
C LYS A 36 27.20 -3.30 9.27
N ASN A 37 25.93 -2.93 9.41
CA ASN A 37 25.41 -2.39 10.66
C ASN A 37 25.42 -3.44 11.77
N LEU A 38 25.09 -4.71 11.46
CA LEU A 38 25.15 -5.79 12.44
C LEU A 38 26.57 -6.04 12.96
N LEU A 39 27.59 -5.95 12.11
CA LEU A 39 28.99 -6.01 12.54
C LEU A 39 29.36 -4.78 13.39
N ARG A 40 28.98 -3.58 12.95
CA ARG A 40 29.28 -2.32 13.65
C ARG A 40 28.64 -2.25 15.04
N GLU A 41 27.43 -2.79 15.18
CA GLU A 41 26.68 -2.85 16.44
C GLU A 41 27.08 -4.06 17.33
N GLY A 42 28.05 -4.88 16.90
CA GLY A 42 28.50 -6.06 17.65
C GLY A 42 27.48 -7.21 17.70
N LYS A 43 26.40 -7.13 16.92
CA LYS A 43 25.36 -8.19 16.83
C LYS A 43 25.82 -9.39 16.00
N LEU A 44 26.80 -9.19 15.12
CA LEU A 44 27.53 -10.23 14.41
C LEU A 44 29.01 -10.08 14.72
N ASP A 45 29.67 -11.18 15.05
CA ASP A 45 31.11 -11.20 15.29
C ASP A 45 31.91 -11.33 13.98
N ALA A 46 33.17 -10.87 13.98
CA ALA A 46 34.06 -10.96 12.83
C ALA A 46 34.39 -12.40 12.42
N SER A 47 34.21 -13.39 13.32
CA SER A 47 34.33 -14.83 13.02
C SER A 47 33.40 -15.31 11.90
N VAL A 48 32.40 -14.53 11.52
CA VAL A 48 31.56 -14.76 10.32
C VAL A 48 32.39 -14.77 9.02
N TYR A 49 33.63 -14.25 9.05
CA TYR A 49 34.56 -14.31 7.93
C TYR A 49 35.66 -15.38 8.05
N ALA A 50 35.71 -16.15 9.15
CA ALA A 50 36.79 -17.12 9.39
C ALA A 50 36.98 -18.11 8.23
N ASP A 51 35.88 -18.65 7.70
CA ASP A 51 35.88 -19.56 6.53
C ASP A 51 35.53 -18.85 5.21
N ALA A 52 35.67 -17.53 5.11
CA ALA A 52 35.29 -16.80 3.90
C ALA A 52 36.38 -16.90 2.83
N VAL A 53 35.98 -17.26 1.61
CA VAL A 53 36.87 -17.23 0.45
C VAL A 53 36.88 -15.82 -0.13
N TRP A 54 38.07 -15.24 -0.28
CA TRP A 54 38.24 -13.91 -0.86
C TRP A 54 38.65 -14.00 -2.32
N SER A 55 37.99 -13.20 -3.16
CA SER A 55 38.30 -13.10 -4.58
C SER A 55 38.42 -11.63 -4.96
N GLU A 56 39.47 -11.29 -5.70
CA GLU A 56 39.57 -9.98 -6.35
C GLU A 56 38.64 -9.94 -7.56
N VAL A 57 37.86 -8.86 -7.66
CA VAL A 57 36.99 -8.60 -8.79
C VAL A 57 37.30 -7.20 -9.31
N GLU A 58 37.69 -7.12 -10.57
CA GLU A 58 37.89 -5.85 -11.27
C GLU A 58 36.57 -5.46 -11.97
N ARG A 59 36.07 -4.25 -11.68
CA ARG A 59 34.87 -3.72 -12.33
C ARG A 59 35.01 -2.21 -12.50
N PHE A 60 34.78 -1.72 -13.72
CA PHE A 60 34.95 -0.30 -14.07
C PHE A 60 36.33 0.25 -13.67
N GLY A 61 37.40 -0.49 -13.99
CA GLY A 61 38.79 -0.11 -13.68
C GLY A 61 39.14 -0.04 -12.19
N LYS A 62 38.26 -0.49 -11.29
CA LYS A 62 38.50 -0.54 -9.85
C LYS A 62 38.56 -1.98 -9.38
N ARG A 63 39.68 -2.37 -8.77
CA ARG A 63 39.83 -3.67 -8.08
C ARG A 63 39.15 -3.62 -6.72
N ARG A 64 38.34 -4.64 -6.43
CA ARG A 64 37.66 -4.78 -5.13
C ARG A 64 37.78 -6.20 -4.61
N LEU A 65 38.19 -6.33 -3.36
CA LEU A 65 38.12 -7.60 -2.63
C LEU A 65 36.65 -7.94 -2.33
N ARG A 66 36.22 -9.15 -2.66
CA ARG A 66 34.88 -9.66 -2.30
C ARG A 66 35.02 -10.96 -1.55
N SER A 67 34.33 -11.06 -0.41
CA SER A 67 34.19 -12.30 0.34
C SER A 67 33.06 -13.16 -0.22
N LYS A 68 33.24 -14.47 -0.09
CA LYS A 68 32.21 -15.49 -0.27
C LYS A 68 32.14 -16.28 1.03
N ILE A 69 31.17 -15.92 1.86
CA ILE A 69 30.96 -16.49 3.20
C ILE A 69 30.58 -17.97 3.08
N ALA A 70 31.06 -18.83 3.99
CA ALA A 70 30.74 -20.25 3.98
C ALA A 70 29.25 -20.53 4.27
N LYS A 71 28.71 -21.66 3.80
CA LYS A 71 27.29 -22.01 3.99
C LYS A 71 26.87 -22.05 5.46
N ARG A 72 27.75 -22.53 6.36
CA ARG A 72 27.51 -22.61 7.81
C ARG A 72 27.34 -21.21 8.42
N GLN A 73 28.27 -20.30 8.12
CA GLN A 73 28.23 -18.90 8.57
C GLN A 73 27.01 -18.15 8.01
N ARG A 74 26.57 -18.42 6.77
CA ARG A 74 25.31 -17.86 6.23
C ARG A 74 24.08 -18.26 7.04
N LYS A 75 24.02 -19.50 7.55
CA LYS A 75 22.92 -19.93 8.42
C LYS A 75 22.92 -19.14 9.73
N LEU A 76 24.10 -18.86 10.30
CA LEU A 76 24.24 -18.02 11.49
C LEU A 76 23.74 -16.59 11.24
N ILE A 77 24.18 -15.95 10.14
CA ILE A 77 23.73 -14.60 9.75
C ILE A 77 22.20 -14.55 9.66
N ARG A 78 21.60 -15.55 9.00
CA ARG A 78 20.14 -15.62 8.84
C ARG A 78 19.43 -15.85 10.18
N LYS A 79 19.99 -16.67 11.07
CA LYS A 79 19.44 -16.89 12.41
C LYS A 79 19.42 -15.58 13.21
N VAL A 80 20.55 -14.87 13.26
CA VAL A 80 20.65 -13.57 13.94
C VAL A 80 19.67 -12.55 13.36
N LYS A 81 19.58 -12.44 12.03
CA LYS A 81 18.61 -11.54 11.38
C LYS A 81 17.16 -11.87 11.73
N ASN A 82 16.82 -13.16 11.77
CA ASN A 82 15.48 -13.61 12.14
C ASN A 82 15.16 -13.32 13.61
N GLU A 83 16.12 -13.52 14.52
CA GLU A 83 15.98 -13.22 15.95
C GLU A 83 15.78 -11.73 16.19
N LEU A 84 16.58 -10.88 15.54
CA LEU A 84 16.42 -9.42 15.61
C LEU A 84 15.09 -8.96 15.05
N ARG A 85 14.63 -9.56 13.95
CA ARG A 85 13.30 -9.30 13.39
C ARG A 85 12.21 -9.71 14.37
N ALA A 86 12.30 -10.89 14.96
CA ALA A 86 11.32 -11.37 15.93
C ALA A 86 11.26 -10.46 17.17
N SER A 87 12.43 -10.10 17.71
CA SER A 87 12.55 -9.19 18.86
C SER A 87 12.02 -7.79 18.56
N TYR A 88 12.29 -7.26 17.36
CA TYR A 88 11.72 -5.98 16.94
C TYR A 88 10.19 -6.06 16.88
N LEU A 89 9.64 -7.05 16.17
CA LEU A 89 8.19 -7.18 15.99
C LEU A 89 7.44 -7.48 17.29
N SER A 90 8.06 -8.17 18.26
CA SER A 90 7.43 -8.41 19.56
C SER A 90 7.36 -7.16 20.43
N ALA A 91 8.30 -6.23 20.27
CA ALA A 91 8.37 -4.98 21.03
C ALA A 91 7.77 -3.77 20.28
N CYS A 92 7.40 -3.95 19.02
CA CYS A 92 6.94 -2.86 18.16
C CYS A 92 5.46 -2.54 18.42
N THR A 93 5.20 -1.29 18.75
CA THR A 93 3.86 -0.68 18.69
C THR A 93 3.86 0.35 17.56
N PRO A 94 3.04 0.18 16.51
CA PRO A 94 3.12 1.03 15.34
C PRO A 94 2.95 2.51 15.66
N SER A 95 3.95 3.32 15.29
CA SER A 95 3.95 4.77 15.54
C SER A 95 3.28 5.54 14.40
N LEU A 96 2.92 6.81 14.63
CA LEU A 96 2.32 7.68 13.60
C LEU A 96 3.19 7.76 12.34
N TYR A 97 4.52 7.78 12.50
CA TYR A 97 5.49 7.73 11.41
C TYR A 97 5.26 6.51 10.51
N GLN A 98 5.08 5.33 11.10
CA GLN A 98 4.86 4.09 10.37
C GLN A 98 3.49 4.08 9.70
N TYR A 99 2.44 4.56 10.38
CA TYR A 99 1.11 4.68 9.77
C TYR A 99 1.10 5.58 8.54
N ILE A 100 1.79 6.73 8.59
CA ILE A 100 1.89 7.64 7.43
C ILE A 100 2.61 6.94 6.27
N ILE A 101 3.73 6.26 6.53
CA ILE A 101 4.44 5.54 5.46
C ILE A 101 3.61 4.39 4.90
N ILE A 102 2.91 3.64 5.77
CA ILE A 102 2.00 2.57 5.35
C ILE A 102 0.90 3.15 4.45
N PHE A 103 0.31 4.29 4.81
CA PHE A 103 -0.67 4.97 3.98
C PHE A 103 -0.08 5.34 2.60
N LEU A 104 1.08 5.99 2.57
CA LEU A 104 1.72 6.45 1.33
C LEU A 104 2.08 5.29 0.41
N ILE A 105 2.67 4.22 0.95
CA ILE A 105 3.04 3.05 0.17
C ILE A 105 1.79 2.34 -0.34
N SER A 106 0.78 2.14 0.51
CA SER A 106 -0.41 1.37 0.14
C SER A 106 -1.34 2.12 -0.80
N SER A 107 -1.42 3.44 -0.69
CA SER A 107 -2.20 4.29 -1.60
C SER A 107 -1.69 4.23 -3.05
N VAL A 108 -0.37 4.11 -3.25
CA VAL A 108 0.24 3.96 -4.58
C VAL A 108 0.23 2.49 -5.03
N LEU A 109 0.63 1.55 -4.17
CA LEU A 109 0.69 0.13 -4.53
C LEU A 109 -0.69 -0.45 -4.83
N GLY A 110 -1.73 -0.02 -4.11
CA GLY A 110 -3.11 -0.42 -4.39
C GLY A 110 -3.55 0.01 -5.78
N LEU A 111 -3.22 1.25 -6.18
CA LEU A 111 -3.49 1.74 -7.53
C LEU A 111 -2.74 0.94 -8.60
N LEU A 112 -1.44 0.71 -8.41
CA LEU A 112 -0.65 -0.08 -9.35
C LEU A 112 -1.23 -1.50 -9.52
N LEU A 113 -1.63 -2.12 -8.41
CA LEU A 113 -2.23 -3.45 -8.43
C LEU A 113 -3.58 -3.43 -9.17
N GLU A 114 -4.42 -2.43 -8.92
CA GLU A 114 -5.70 -2.27 -9.60
C GLU A 114 -5.51 -2.02 -11.10
N THR A 115 -4.59 -1.14 -11.50
CA THR A 115 -4.29 -0.85 -12.91
C THR A 115 -3.77 -2.09 -13.64
N VAL A 116 -2.86 -2.85 -13.04
CA VAL A 116 -2.38 -4.12 -13.63
C VAL A 116 -3.53 -5.11 -13.75
N TYR A 117 -4.40 -5.17 -12.74
CA TYR A 117 -5.58 -6.03 -12.78
C TYR A 117 -6.53 -5.66 -13.92
N THR A 118 -6.92 -4.39 -14.03
CA THR A 118 -7.87 -3.96 -15.07
C THR A 118 -7.29 -4.15 -16.47
N LEU A 119 -5.99 -3.94 -16.63
CA LEU A 119 -5.29 -4.20 -17.88
C LEU A 119 -5.29 -5.69 -18.24
N VAL A 120 -5.00 -6.58 -17.30
CA VAL A 120 -4.91 -8.03 -17.57
C VAL A 120 -6.29 -8.65 -17.79
N VAL A 121 -7.31 -8.23 -17.03
CA VAL A 121 -8.63 -8.87 -17.05
C VAL A 121 -9.58 -8.24 -18.04
N PHE A 122 -9.58 -6.91 -18.16
CA PHE A 122 -10.50 -6.19 -19.04
C PHE A 122 -9.81 -5.62 -20.28
N GLY A 123 -8.47 -5.64 -20.36
CA GLY A 123 -7.74 -5.01 -21.46
C GLY A 123 -7.78 -3.48 -21.41
N VAL A 124 -8.20 -2.90 -20.30
CA VAL A 124 -8.45 -1.47 -20.15
C VAL A 124 -7.40 -0.84 -19.23
N LEU A 125 -6.75 0.20 -19.74
CA LEU A 125 -5.83 1.04 -18.97
C LEU A 125 -6.54 2.34 -18.62
N GLU A 126 -7.07 2.40 -17.41
CA GLU A 126 -7.76 3.59 -16.88
C GLU A 126 -7.05 4.12 -15.64
N SER A 127 -7.01 5.44 -15.51
CA SER A 127 -6.65 6.12 -14.27
C SER A 127 -7.74 5.91 -13.22
N ARG A 128 -7.34 5.38 -12.07
CA ARG A 128 -8.22 5.14 -10.91
C ARG A 128 -7.75 5.87 -9.66
N VAL A 129 -6.94 6.90 -9.86
CA VAL A 129 -6.39 7.75 -8.80
C VAL A 129 -7.53 8.34 -7.95
N GLY A 130 -7.31 8.47 -6.65
CA GLY A 130 -8.30 9.01 -5.72
C GLY A 130 -8.05 10.46 -5.31
N LEU A 131 -6.89 11.04 -5.67
CA LEU A 131 -6.51 12.42 -5.37
C LEU A 131 -6.05 13.19 -6.63
N ILE A 132 -6.15 14.51 -6.56
CA ILE A 132 -5.91 15.41 -7.69
C ILE A 132 -4.41 15.62 -7.96
N TRP A 133 -3.59 15.85 -6.93
CA TRP A 133 -2.19 16.23 -7.12
C TRP A 133 -1.19 15.09 -7.21
N GLY A 134 -1.61 13.85 -6.97
CA GLY A 134 -0.70 12.70 -7.05
C GLY A 134 -1.36 11.36 -7.38
N PRO A 135 -0.54 10.31 -7.58
CA PRO A 135 -1.01 8.95 -7.84
C PRO A 135 -1.37 8.25 -6.52
N PHE A 136 -2.29 8.85 -5.75
CA PHE A 136 -2.67 8.36 -4.43
C PHE A 136 -4.14 7.96 -4.42
N SER A 137 -4.43 6.79 -3.88
CA SER A 137 -5.79 6.36 -3.54
C SER A 137 -5.99 6.39 -2.02
N PRO A 138 -6.81 7.32 -1.49
CA PRO A 138 -7.16 7.35 -0.08
C PRO A 138 -7.83 6.06 0.38
N LEU A 139 -8.62 5.41 -0.48
CA LEU A 139 -9.27 4.14 -0.17
C LEU A 139 -8.25 3.05 0.20
N TYR A 140 -7.21 2.87 -0.62
CA TYR A 140 -6.18 1.86 -0.37
C TYR A 140 -5.25 2.23 0.79
N GLY A 141 -4.89 3.51 0.90
CA GLY A 141 -4.09 4.01 2.02
C GLY A 141 -4.82 3.83 3.37
N CYS A 142 -6.06 4.29 3.46
CA CYS A 142 -6.90 4.15 4.65
C CYS A 142 -7.18 2.68 4.98
N GLY A 143 -7.48 1.85 3.98
CA GLY A 143 -7.69 0.41 4.18
C GLY A 143 -6.49 -0.26 4.84
N ALA A 144 -5.28 0.00 4.34
CA ALA A 144 -4.06 -0.52 4.93
C ALA A 144 -3.81 -0.01 6.37
N VAL A 145 -4.07 1.28 6.63
CA VAL A 145 -3.94 1.86 7.98
C VAL A 145 -4.94 1.25 8.95
N LEU A 146 -6.22 1.13 8.56
CA LEU A 146 -7.27 0.55 9.39
C LEU A 146 -6.99 -0.93 9.70
N LEU A 147 -6.62 -1.72 8.68
CA LEU A 147 -6.21 -3.10 8.88
C LEU A 147 -4.98 -3.18 9.80
N THR A 148 -4.02 -2.27 9.68
CA THR A 148 -2.85 -2.23 10.55
C THR A 148 -3.24 -1.93 12.00
N ALA A 149 -4.00 -0.85 12.23
CA ALA A 149 -4.38 -0.40 13.56
C ALA A 149 -5.21 -1.45 14.31
N LEU A 150 -6.09 -2.15 13.60
CA LEU A 150 -7.02 -3.11 14.22
C LEU A 150 -6.49 -4.55 14.27
N LEU A 151 -5.60 -4.94 13.36
CA LEU A 151 -5.10 -6.33 13.29
C LEU A 151 -3.70 -6.52 13.87
N TRP A 152 -2.95 -5.46 14.18
CA TRP A 152 -1.59 -5.60 14.71
C TRP A 152 -1.54 -6.40 16.02
N GLU A 153 -2.42 -6.06 16.96
CA GLU A 153 -2.56 -6.78 18.24
C GLU A 153 -3.26 -8.15 18.07
N ALA A 154 -4.05 -8.31 17.01
CA ALA A 154 -4.77 -9.54 16.71
C ALA A 154 -4.00 -10.52 15.80
N ARG A 155 -2.71 -10.28 15.53
CA ARG A 155 -1.93 -11.06 14.54
C ARG A 155 -1.80 -12.55 14.85
N ASP A 156 -1.79 -12.87 16.13
CA ASP A 156 -1.68 -14.24 16.64
C ASP A 156 -3.05 -14.92 16.83
N TRP A 157 -4.15 -14.21 16.53
CA TRP A 157 -5.50 -14.77 16.63
C TRP A 157 -5.79 -15.79 15.54
N PRO A 158 -6.74 -16.73 15.75
CA PRO A 158 -7.16 -17.67 14.73
C PRO A 158 -7.50 -16.99 13.39
N ALA A 159 -7.12 -17.62 12.28
CA ALA A 159 -7.26 -17.04 10.94
C ALA A 159 -8.70 -16.61 10.60
N TRP A 160 -9.70 -17.39 11.03
CA TRP A 160 -11.10 -17.05 10.80
C TRP A 160 -11.51 -15.73 11.48
N LYS A 161 -10.96 -15.39 12.66
CA LYS A 161 -11.24 -14.12 13.35
C LYS A 161 -10.68 -12.94 12.55
N ILE A 162 -9.42 -13.05 12.13
CA ILE A 162 -8.76 -12.03 11.30
C ILE A 162 -9.53 -11.83 10.01
N PHE A 163 -9.97 -12.91 9.36
CA PHE A 163 -10.79 -12.85 8.16
C PHE A 163 -12.09 -12.06 8.40
N CYS A 164 -12.86 -12.40 9.44
CA CYS A 164 -14.14 -11.73 9.71
C CYS A 164 -13.96 -10.25 10.05
N ILE A 165 -12.97 -9.91 10.88
CA ILE A 165 -12.66 -8.52 11.22
C ILE A 165 -12.26 -7.73 9.97
N SER A 166 -11.40 -8.32 9.13
CA SER A 166 -10.94 -7.68 7.90
C SER A 166 -12.08 -7.49 6.89
N ALA A 167 -12.96 -8.48 6.76
CA ALA A 167 -14.15 -8.38 5.93
C ALA A 167 -15.07 -7.24 6.41
N ALA A 168 -15.30 -7.13 7.71
CA ALA A 168 -16.09 -6.05 8.29
C ALA A 168 -15.46 -4.67 8.06
N ILE A 169 -14.15 -4.52 8.32
CA ILE A 169 -13.41 -3.26 8.08
C ILE A 169 -13.51 -2.86 6.60
N GLY A 170 -13.26 -3.80 5.69
CA GLY A 170 -13.34 -3.57 4.25
C GLY A 170 -14.74 -3.18 3.79
N GLY A 171 -15.77 -3.87 4.27
CA GLY A 171 -17.16 -3.55 3.97
C GLY A 171 -17.57 -2.16 4.44
N VAL A 172 -17.22 -1.79 5.68
CA VAL A 172 -17.49 -0.44 6.20
C VAL A 172 -16.74 0.62 5.38
N LEU A 173 -15.50 0.35 5.00
CA LEU A 173 -14.69 1.27 4.20
C LEU A 173 -15.27 1.46 2.80
N GLU A 174 -15.66 0.39 2.10
CA GLU A 174 -16.29 0.47 0.78
C GLU A 174 -17.65 1.17 0.85
N GLN A 175 -18.46 0.82 1.85
CA GLN A 175 -19.74 1.46 2.10
C GLN A 175 -19.57 2.97 2.32
N PHE A 176 -18.64 3.36 3.18
CA PHE A 176 -18.39 4.76 3.50
C PHE A 176 -17.84 5.51 2.28
N ALA A 177 -16.86 4.96 1.58
CA ALA A 177 -16.26 5.61 0.42
C ALA A 177 -17.29 5.82 -0.70
N GLY A 178 -18.04 4.78 -1.05
CA GLY A 178 -19.10 4.86 -2.06
C GLY A 178 -20.20 5.84 -1.68
N TRP A 179 -20.69 5.75 -0.44
CA TRP A 179 -21.71 6.64 0.09
C TRP A 179 -21.27 8.10 0.09
N SER A 180 -20.05 8.39 0.56
CA SER A 180 -19.51 9.75 0.59
C SER A 180 -19.36 10.35 -0.82
N MET A 181 -18.90 9.58 -1.81
CA MET A 181 -18.79 10.09 -3.18
C MET A 181 -20.16 10.44 -3.78
N GLU A 182 -21.16 9.58 -3.57
CA GLU A 182 -22.50 9.82 -4.09
C GLU A 182 -23.16 11.01 -3.39
N HIS A 183 -23.11 11.06 -2.05
CA HIS A 183 -23.83 12.08 -1.29
C HIS A 183 -23.16 13.46 -1.33
N LEU A 184 -21.83 13.51 -1.44
CA LEU A 184 -21.11 14.79 -1.47
C LEU A 184 -21.02 15.35 -2.90
N ALA A 185 -20.82 14.49 -3.89
CA ALA A 185 -20.44 14.93 -5.23
C ALA A 185 -21.38 14.44 -6.34
N HIS A 186 -22.46 13.73 -6.01
CA HIS A 186 -23.29 13.01 -6.97
C HIS A 186 -22.44 12.16 -7.93
N ALA A 187 -21.38 11.56 -7.37
CA ALA A 187 -20.37 10.85 -8.13
C ALA A 187 -20.37 9.36 -7.80
N GLN A 188 -20.21 8.53 -8.82
CA GLN A 188 -20.12 7.08 -8.68
C GLN A 188 -18.93 6.56 -9.48
N SER A 189 -18.10 5.73 -8.83
CA SER A 189 -16.99 5.02 -9.47
C SER A 189 -17.22 3.51 -9.58
N TRP A 190 -18.12 2.96 -8.77
CA TRP A 190 -18.59 1.59 -8.90
C TRP A 190 -20.01 1.47 -8.34
N THR A 191 -20.73 0.47 -8.84
CA THR A 191 -22.00 0.01 -8.29
C THR A 191 -22.01 -1.52 -8.36
N TYR A 192 -22.53 -2.15 -7.31
CA TYR A 192 -22.78 -3.58 -7.25
C TYR A 192 -24.27 -3.91 -7.38
N LEU A 193 -25.12 -2.90 -7.57
CA LEU A 193 -26.52 -3.10 -7.95
C LEU A 193 -26.52 -3.93 -9.24
N GLY A 194 -27.19 -5.08 -9.24
CA GLY A 194 -27.19 -6.02 -10.37
C GLY A 194 -26.44 -7.33 -10.12
N LEU A 195 -25.49 -7.35 -9.17
CA LEU A 195 -24.88 -8.59 -8.70
C LEU A 195 -25.86 -9.36 -7.80
N PRO A 196 -25.93 -10.71 -7.89
CA PRO A 196 -26.86 -11.50 -7.08
C PRO A 196 -26.53 -11.50 -5.58
N ASP A 197 -25.29 -11.15 -5.21
CA ASP A 197 -24.77 -11.17 -3.84
C ASP A 197 -24.48 -9.77 -3.28
N HIS A 198 -25.07 -8.73 -3.86
CA HIS A 198 -24.97 -7.37 -3.31
C HIS A 198 -25.68 -7.28 -1.95
N ILE A 199 -25.08 -6.52 -1.03
CA ILE A 199 -25.65 -6.16 0.27
C ILE A 199 -26.15 -4.71 0.22
N SER A 200 -25.41 -3.86 -0.48
CA SER A 200 -25.76 -2.48 -0.77
C SER A 200 -25.28 -2.11 -2.18
N GLN A 201 -25.48 -0.85 -2.58
CA GLN A 201 -24.93 -0.33 -3.83
C GLN A 201 -23.40 -0.46 -3.93
N TRP A 202 -22.67 -0.45 -2.82
CA TRP A 202 -21.20 -0.44 -2.81
C TRP A 202 -20.56 -1.63 -2.11
N VAL A 203 -21.35 -2.54 -1.52
CA VAL A 203 -20.84 -3.72 -0.81
C VAL A 203 -21.52 -4.99 -1.33
N ALA A 204 -20.73 -6.03 -1.60
CA ALA A 204 -21.22 -7.37 -1.96
C ALA A 204 -20.43 -8.45 -1.22
N TRP A 205 -21.04 -9.62 -0.99
CA TRP A 205 -20.42 -10.73 -0.24
C TRP A 205 -19.08 -11.16 -0.82
N ARG A 206 -18.97 -11.21 -2.15
CA ARG A 206 -17.71 -11.55 -2.83
C ARG A 206 -16.55 -10.62 -2.47
N PHE A 207 -16.82 -9.32 -2.30
CA PHE A 207 -15.80 -8.32 -1.97
C PHE A 207 -15.49 -8.33 -0.47
N LEU A 208 -16.49 -8.60 0.39
CA LEU A 208 -16.24 -8.87 1.81
C LEU A 208 -15.30 -10.05 2.01
N ALA A 209 -15.51 -11.14 1.27
CA ALA A 209 -14.62 -12.30 1.31
C ALA A 209 -13.20 -11.94 0.83
N MET A 210 -13.09 -11.07 -0.18
CA MET A 210 -11.81 -10.55 -0.66
C MET A 210 -11.09 -9.74 0.42
N TRP A 211 -11.78 -8.82 1.08
CA TRP A 211 -11.23 -8.07 2.22
C TRP A 211 -10.80 -8.98 3.37
N GLY A 212 -11.54 -10.06 3.63
CA GLY A 212 -11.15 -11.11 4.58
C GLY A 212 -9.81 -11.75 4.25
N ILE A 213 -9.60 -12.14 2.98
CA ILE A 213 -8.34 -12.74 2.51
C ILE A 213 -7.20 -11.71 2.49
N VAL A 214 -7.47 -10.51 1.97
CA VAL A 214 -6.49 -9.41 1.93
C VAL A 214 -6.02 -9.09 3.33
N GLY A 215 -6.91 -8.97 4.30
CA GLY A 215 -6.53 -8.71 5.69
C GLY A 215 -5.76 -9.85 6.34
N LEU A 216 -6.03 -11.11 5.99
CA LEU A 216 -5.21 -12.25 6.40
C LEU A 216 -3.77 -12.16 5.87
N VAL A 217 -3.63 -11.92 4.57
CA VAL A 217 -2.33 -11.77 3.92
C VAL A 217 -1.61 -10.53 4.46
N TRP A 218 -2.34 -9.44 4.65
CA TRP A 218 -1.84 -8.21 5.23
C TRP A 218 -1.26 -8.46 6.62
N CYS A 219 -2.09 -8.96 7.53
CA CYS A 219 -1.75 -9.20 8.93
C CYS A 219 -0.58 -10.18 9.11
N ARG A 220 -0.57 -11.29 8.37
CA ARG A 220 0.44 -12.35 8.57
C ARG A 220 1.71 -12.20 7.76
N ALA A 221 1.63 -11.54 6.61
CA ALA A 221 2.69 -11.61 5.62
C ALA A 221 3.25 -10.23 5.27
N ILE A 222 2.38 -9.25 5.00
CA ILE A 222 2.80 -7.93 4.52
C ILE A 222 3.19 -7.03 5.69
N LEU A 223 2.30 -6.86 6.66
CA LEU A 223 2.46 -5.93 7.77
C LEU A 223 3.73 -6.16 8.59
N PRO A 224 4.08 -7.38 9.03
CA PRO A 224 5.30 -7.60 9.80
C PRO A 224 6.57 -7.29 8.99
N GLU A 225 6.53 -7.51 7.68
CA GLU A 225 7.67 -7.19 6.80
C GLU A 225 7.76 -5.70 6.53
N LEU A 226 6.63 -5.02 6.38
CA LEU A 226 6.55 -3.60 6.14
C LEU A 226 7.05 -2.82 7.36
N LEU A 227 6.58 -3.14 8.56
CA LEU A 227 7.04 -2.51 9.81
C LEU A 227 8.54 -2.73 10.03
N TYR A 228 9.04 -3.96 9.88
CA TYR A 228 10.47 -4.25 10.05
C TYR A 228 11.36 -3.47 9.07
N ARG A 229 10.87 -3.21 7.85
CA ARG A 229 11.62 -2.45 6.85
C ARG A 229 11.54 -0.94 7.00
N ILE A 230 10.37 -0.43 7.42
CA ILE A 230 10.20 0.98 7.72
C ILE A 230 11.05 1.34 8.94
N GLY A 231 10.99 0.52 9.99
CA GLY A 231 11.71 0.77 11.23
C GLY A 231 11.20 2.01 11.96
N GLU A 232 12.04 2.51 12.87
CA GLU A 232 11.81 3.79 13.54
C GLU A 232 12.58 4.92 12.83
N PRO A 233 12.11 6.18 12.90
CA PRO A 233 12.84 7.30 12.34
C PRO A 233 14.20 7.43 13.03
N THR A 234 15.29 7.31 12.27
CA THR A 234 16.65 7.41 12.80
C THR A 234 17.14 8.86 12.89
N THR A 235 16.43 9.80 12.26
CA THR A 235 16.78 11.23 12.23
C THR A 235 15.54 12.12 12.24
N THR A 236 15.66 13.32 12.81
CA THR A 236 14.60 14.34 12.78
C THR A 236 14.23 14.75 11.36
N ARG A 237 15.20 14.70 10.42
CA ARG A 237 14.95 15.01 9.00
C ARG A 237 13.98 14.02 8.36
N GLN A 238 14.12 12.72 8.64
CA GLN A 238 13.18 11.70 8.14
C GLN A 238 11.78 11.94 8.69
N ALA A 239 11.66 12.21 10.00
CA ALA A 239 10.38 12.51 10.62
C ALA A 239 9.75 13.77 9.99
N ALA A 240 10.52 14.85 9.81
CA ALA A 240 10.04 16.08 9.18
C ALA A 240 9.55 15.85 7.75
N VAL A 241 10.29 15.10 6.93
CA VAL A 241 9.86 14.76 5.56
C VAL A 241 8.54 13.99 5.56
N VAL A 242 8.41 12.97 6.42
CA VAL A 242 7.17 12.18 6.52
C VAL A 242 5.99 13.02 6.98
N THR A 243 6.20 13.92 7.95
CA THR A 243 5.16 14.86 8.40
C THR A 243 4.76 15.83 7.29
N LEU A 244 5.71 16.36 6.52
CA LEU A 244 5.43 17.25 5.38
C LEU A 244 4.66 16.51 4.27
N LEU A 245 4.99 15.25 4.00
CA LEU A 245 4.24 14.41 3.07
C LEU A 245 2.82 14.15 3.57
N ALA A 246 2.63 13.89 4.87
CA ALA A 246 1.30 13.75 5.45
C ALA A 246 0.49 15.05 5.31
N ALA A 247 1.09 16.21 5.58
CA ALA A 247 0.45 17.51 5.40
C ALA A 247 0.07 17.74 3.92
N PHE A 248 0.96 17.40 2.98
CA PHE A 248 0.68 17.47 1.55
C PHE A 248 -0.52 16.60 1.15
N ILE A 249 -0.57 15.35 1.61
CA ILE A 249 -1.71 14.45 1.35
C ILE A 249 -3.00 14.98 1.96
N ALA A 250 -2.95 15.56 3.17
CA ALA A 250 -4.13 16.15 3.79
C ALA A 250 -4.66 17.35 3.00
N LEU A 251 -3.75 18.20 2.49
CA LEU A 251 -4.10 19.32 1.61
C LEU A 251 -4.68 18.83 0.27
N ASP A 252 -4.07 17.81 -0.34
CA ASP A 252 -4.55 17.20 -1.59
C ASP A 252 -5.94 16.57 -1.40
N ALA A 253 -6.17 15.88 -0.28
CA ALA A 253 -7.48 15.34 0.07
C ALA A 253 -8.53 16.45 0.24
N GLY A 254 -8.20 17.53 0.95
CA GLY A 254 -9.09 18.68 1.10
C GLY A 254 -9.42 19.35 -0.23
N MET A 255 -8.42 19.57 -1.08
CA MET A 255 -8.61 20.11 -2.43
C MET A 255 -9.40 19.18 -3.33
N THR A 256 -9.17 17.87 -3.24
CA THR A 256 -9.90 16.85 -3.99
C THR A 256 -11.38 16.87 -3.61
N VAL A 257 -11.70 16.91 -2.31
CA VAL A 257 -13.09 17.05 -1.84
C VAL A 257 -13.71 18.34 -2.36
N ALA A 258 -13.02 19.48 -2.25
CA ALA A 258 -13.54 20.76 -2.75
C ALA A 258 -13.83 20.73 -4.27
N CYS A 259 -12.95 20.10 -5.07
CA CYS A 259 -13.17 19.94 -6.50
C CYS A 259 -14.36 19.03 -6.81
N PHE A 260 -14.54 17.94 -6.05
CA PHE A 260 -15.69 17.05 -6.21
C PHE A 260 -17.01 17.73 -5.83
N LEU A 261 -17.05 18.49 -4.74
CA LEU A 261 -18.22 19.29 -4.37
C LEU A 261 -18.57 20.29 -5.48
N ARG A 262 -17.57 20.97 -6.06
CA ARG A 262 -17.76 21.88 -7.19
C ARG A 262 -18.26 21.15 -8.43
N ALA A 263 -17.68 20.00 -8.78
CA ALA A 263 -18.11 19.21 -9.93
C ALA A 263 -19.58 18.75 -9.79
N GLY A 264 -19.98 18.27 -8.60
CA GLY A 264 -21.37 17.91 -8.31
C GLY A 264 -22.33 19.11 -8.41
N ALA A 265 -21.92 20.27 -7.88
CA ALA A 265 -22.72 21.49 -7.97
C ALA A 265 -22.86 22.01 -9.42
N ARG A 266 -21.81 21.91 -10.26
CA ARG A 266 -21.90 22.22 -11.70
C ARG A 266 -22.85 21.28 -12.43
N ALA A 267 -22.82 19.98 -12.12
CA ALA A 267 -23.74 19.00 -12.69
C ALA A 267 -25.22 19.34 -12.36
N ASN A 268 -25.47 19.95 -11.21
CA ASN A 268 -26.78 20.45 -10.79
C ASN A 268 -27.10 21.89 -11.28
N GLY A 269 -26.26 22.50 -12.12
CA GLY A 269 -26.47 23.84 -12.66
C GLY A 269 -26.24 24.98 -11.67
N ILE A 270 -25.55 24.74 -10.55
CA ILE A 270 -25.29 25.75 -9.51
C ILE A 270 -24.02 26.55 -9.87
N PRO A 271 -24.13 27.88 -10.11
CA PRO A 271 -22.99 28.72 -10.45
C PRO A 271 -22.04 28.92 -9.25
N PRO A 272 -20.77 29.31 -9.48
CA PRO A 272 -19.82 29.58 -8.39
C PRO A 272 -20.29 30.77 -7.53
N ALA A 273 -20.24 30.61 -6.20
CA ALA A 273 -20.74 31.62 -5.27
C ALA A 273 -19.66 32.55 -4.72
N ASN A 274 -18.39 32.13 -4.80
CA ASN A 274 -17.26 32.85 -4.22
C ASN A 274 -15.99 32.74 -5.09
N PRO A 275 -14.92 33.51 -4.82
CA PRO A 275 -13.70 33.48 -5.62
C PRO A 275 -12.98 32.12 -5.63
N ILE A 276 -13.11 31.31 -4.56
CA ILE A 276 -12.53 29.97 -4.50
C ILE A 276 -13.28 29.06 -5.48
N ASP A 277 -14.61 29.12 -5.51
CA ASP A 277 -15.42 28.34 -6.47
C ASP A 277 -15.06 28.71 -7.91
N VAL A 278 -14.88 30.00 -8.22
CA VAL A 278 -14.44 30.46 -9.55
C VAL A 278 -13.07 29.89 -9.89
N TYR A 279 -12.12 29.91 -8.94
CA TYR A 279 -10.79 29.32 -9.13
C TYR A 279 -10.89 27.81 -9.40
N LEU A 280 -11.67 27.08 -8.61
CA LEU A 280 -11.85 25.64 -8.75
C LEU A 280 -12.51 25.29 -10.09
N ASP A 281 -13.54 26.01 -10.50
CA ASP A 281 -14.22 25.80 -11.78
C ASP A 281 -13.31 26.10 -12.98
N THR A 282 -12.48 27.13 -12.86
CA THR A 282 -11.55 27.51 -13.92
C THR A 282 -10.37 26.54 -14.03
N ARG A 283 -9.82 26.11 -12.89
CA ARG A 283 -8.59 25.29 -12.83
C ARG A 283 -8.85 23.78 -12.92
N TYR A 284 -9.99 23.33 -12.38
CA TYR A 284 -10.42 21.95 -12.23
C TYR A 284 -11.86 21.76 -12.75
N GLY A 285 -12.07 22.23 -13.99
CA GLY A 285 -13.32 22.07 -14.72
C GLY A 285 -13.65 20.61 -15.07
N ASP A 286 -14.76 20.39 -15.75
CA ASP A 286 -15.31 19.05 -15.99
C ASP A 286 -14.42 18.18 -16.87
N SER A 287 -13.73 18.76 -17.86
CA SER A 287 -12.75 18.04 -18.69
C SER A 287 -11.59 17.52 -17.84
N PHE A 288 -11.03 18.36 -16.98
CA PHE A 288 -9.97 17.97 -16.06
C PHE A 288 -10.42 16.83 -15.14
N MET A 289 -11.61 16.96 -14.54
CA MET A 289 -12.14 15.93 -13.63
C MET A 289 -12.36 14.61 -14.35
N LYS A 290 -12.89 14.64 -15.57
CA LYS A 290 -13.12 13.44 -16.40
C LYS A 290 -11.80 12.76 -16.79
N ASP A 291 -10.80 13.53 -17.19
CA ASP A 291 -9.49 12.98 -17.61
C ASP A 291 -8.70 12.47 -16.41
N LYS A 292 -8.85 13.09 -15.24
CA LYS A 292 -8.16 12.67 -14.01
C LYS A 292 -8.78 11.41 -13.41
N PHE A 293 -10.12 11.36 -13.34
CA PHE A 293 -10.93 10.31 -12.73
C PHE A 293 -11.74 9.55 -13.78
N GLU A 294 -11.04 8.88 -14.69
CA GLU A 294 -11.63 8.24 -15.89
C GLU A 294 -12.71 7.20 -15.56
N ASN A 295 -12.55 6.52 -14.42
CA ASN A 295 -13.48 5.52 -13.91
C ASN A 295 -14.71 6.09 -13.18
N MET A 296 -14.81 7.42 -13.03
CA MET A 296 -15.88 8.07 -12.28
C MET A 296 -16.91 8.72 -13.21
N ARG A 297 -18.17 8.72 -12.78
CA ARG A 297 -19.27 9.45 -13.40
C ARG A 297 -19.82 10.44 -12.38
N ILE A 298 -20.05 11.67 -12.79
CA ILE A 298 -20.52 12.77 -11.94
C ILE A 298 -21.86 13.25 -12.50
N GLY A 299 -22.88 13.33 -11.66
CA GLY A 299 -24.24 13.73 -12.03
C GLY A 299 -25.03 12.67 -12.81
N GLN A 300 -24.54 11.44 -12.89
CA GLN A 300 -25.20 10.32 -13.57
C GLN A 300 -24.99 9.04 -12.77
N ASP A 301 -26.06 8.26 -12.63
CA ASP A 301 -25.98 6.93 -12.05
C ASP A 301 -25.29 5.97 -13.02
N LEU A 302 -24.43 5.12 -12.48
CA LEU A 302 -23.86 4.01 -13.22
C LEU A 302 -24.97 2.97 -13.50
N PRO A 303 -24.97 2.37 -14.70
CA PRO A 303 -25.87 1.26 -14.97
C PRO A 303 -25.60 0.11 -13.99
N PRO A 304 -26.63 -0.70 -13.65
CA PRO A 304 -26.42 -1.88 -12.83
C PRO A 304 -25.30 -2.76 -13.38
N ALA A 305 -24.46 -3.29 -12.49
CA ALA A 305 -23.39 -4.21 -12.81
C ALA A 305 -23.96 -5.39 -13.62
N PRO A 306 -23.29 -5.79 -14.73
CA PRO A 306 -23.71 -6.93 -15.51
C PRO A 306 -23.67 -8.21 -14.65
N ARG A 307 -24.68 -9.07 -14.83
CA ARG A 307 -24.84 -10.32 -14.08
C ARG A 307 -23.74 -11.33 -14.36
#